data_AF-A0A6N8JL50-F1
#
_entry.id   AF-A0A6N8JL50-F1
#
_cell.length_a   1.000
_cell.length_b   1.000
_cell.length_c   1.000
_cell.angle_alpha   90.00
_cell.angle_beta   90.00
_cell.angle_gamma   90.00
#
_symmetry.space_group_name_H-M   'P 1'
#
loop_
_entity.id
_entity.type
_entity.pdbx_description
1 polymer ?
#
loop_
_entity_poly.entity_id
_entity_poly.type
_entity_poly.pdbx_seq_one_letter_code
_entity_poly.pdbx_strand_id
1 'polypeptide(L)' 'MNIEELYHFLFETMPGIGILVGGGLLVSVIVCLILERKTRKQFKNHEKTEDDWSLFDDDEEDEK' A
#
# COMPACT_ATOMS: atom_id res chain seq x y z
N MET A 1 -4.55 -31.23 -18.19
CA MET A 1 -5.54 -30.85 -17.17
C MET A 1 -6.61 -30.05 -17.87
N ASN A 2 -7.87 -30.46 -17.71
CA ASN A 2 -9.00 -29.78 -18.31
C ASN A 2 -9.34 -28.52 -17.49
N ILE A 3 -9.89 -27.49 -18.14
CA ILE A 3 -10.27 -26.24 -17.45
C ILE A 3 -11.33 -26.51 -16.37
N GLU A 4 -12.22 -27.48 -16.61
CA GLU A 4 -13.22 -27.92 -15.62
C GLU A 4 -12.59 -28.52 -14.37
N GLU A 5 -11.62 -29.44 -14.51
CA GLU A 5 -10.92 -30.03 -13.35
C GLU A 5 -10.19 -28.96 -12.54
N LEU A 6 -9.58 -27.98 -13.21
CA LEU A 6 -8.92 -26.86 -12.55
C LEU A 6 -9.91 -25.99 -11.77
N TYR A 7 -11.10 -25.75 -12.32
CA TYR A 7 -12.16 -24.99 -11.65
C TYR A 7 -12.68 -25.72 -10.40
N HIS A 8 -13.06 -26.99 -10.53
CA HIS A 8 -13.49 -27.80 -9.39
C HIS A 8 -12.40 -27.89 -8.32
N PHE A 9 -11.13 -28.04 -8.71
CA PHE A 9 -10.02 -28.02 -7.78
C PHE A 9 -9.90 -26.68 -7.04
N LEU A 10 -9.91 -25.55 -7.74
CA LEU A 10 -9.72 -24.23 -7.15
C LEU A 10 -10.89 -23.78 -6.25
N PHE A 11 -12.12 -24.13 -6.61
CA PHE A 11 -13.32 -23.58 -5.95
C PHE A 11 -14.08 -24.58 -5.08
N GLU A 12 -13.92 -25.88 -5.26
CA GLU A 12 -14.65 -26.90 -4.49
C GLU A 12 -13.76 -27.68 -3.51
N THR A 13 -12.44 -27.47 -3.55
CA THR A 13 -11.51 -28.11 -2.60
C THR A 13 -10.94 -27.09 -1.61
N MET A 14 -10.88 -27.48 -0.33
CA MET A 14 -10.21 -26.70 0.73
C MET A 14 -8.76 -26.27 0.38
N PRO A 15 -7.88 -27.15 -0.16
CA PRO A 15 -6.54 -26.72 -0.55
C PRO A 15 -6.55 -25.71 -1.73
N GLY A 16 -7.44 -25.87 -2.70
CA GLY A 16 -7.56 -24.93 -3.82
C GLY A 16 -7.97 -23.53 -3.37
N ILE A 17 -8.96 -23.45 -2.48
CA ILE A 17 -9.40 -22.19 -1.85
C ILE A 17 -8.25 -21.55 -1.07
N GLY A 18 -7.46 -22.35 -0.33
CA GLY A 18 -6.29 -21.88 0.40
C GLY A 18 -5.25 -21.21 -0.50
N ILE A 19 -4.99 -21.78 -1.68
CA ILE A 19 -4.07 -21.19 -2.68
C ILE A 19 -4.67 -19.91 -3.28
N LEU A 20 -5.98 -19.89 -3.55
CA LEU A 20 -6.66 -18.72 -4.10
C LEU A 20 -6.58 -17.52 -3.14
N VAL A 21 -6.93 -17.74 -1.86
CA VAL A 21 -6.88 -16.71 -0.83
C VAL A 21 -5.44 -16.30 -0.53
N GLY A 22 -4.54 -17.27 -0.35
CA GLY A 22 -3.13 -17.03 -0.08
C GLY A 22 -2.44 -16.28 -1.23
N GLY A 23 -2.73 -16.66 -2.47
CA GLY A 23 -2.23 -15.98 -3.67
C GLY A 23 -2.77 -14.56 -3.78
N GLY A 24 -4.06 -14.35 -3.54
CA GLY A 24 -4.67 -13.02 -3.50
C GLY A 24 -4.05 -12.11 -2.44
N LEU A 25 -3.80 -12.64 -1.23
CA LEU A 25 -3.11 -11.94 -0.15
C LEU A 25 -1.66 -11.60 -0.50
N LEU A 26 -0.94 -12.55 -1.09
CA LEU A 26 0.46 -12.32 -1.50
C LEU A 26 0.53 -11.20 -2.54
N VAL A 27 -0.36 -11.22 -3.54
CA VAL A 27 -0.42 -10.19 -4.58
C VAL A 27 -0.79 -8.83 -3.99
N SER A 28 -1.75 -8.77 -3.06
CA SER A 28 -2.13 -7.49 -2.43
C SER A 28 -0.97 -6.90 -1.64
N VAL A 29 -0.20 -7.71 -0.91
CA VAL A 29 1.02 -7.27 -0.21
C VAL A 29 2.06 -6.74 -1.20
N ILE A 30 2.31 -7.44 -2.29
CA ILE A 30 3.25 -6.99 -3.33
C ILE A 30 2.82 -5.64 -3.90
N VAL A 31 1.53 -5.45 -4.19
CA VAL A 31 0.98 -4.17 -4.69
C VAL A 31 1.18 -3.07 -3.65
N CYS A 32 0.89 -3.32 -2.38
CA CYS A 32 1.14 -2.37 -1.29
C CYS A 32 2.61 -1.94 -1.23
N LEU A 33 3.56 -2.88 -1.35
CA LEU A 33 4.99 -2.57 -1.34
C LEU A 33 5.42 -1.72 -2.54
N ILE A 34 4.86 -1.98 -3.72
CA ILE A 34 5.14 -1.18 -4.92
C ILE A 34 4.60 0.23 -4.75
N LEU A 35 3.35 0.36 -4.27
CA LEU A 35 2.73 1.65 -4.00
C LEU A 35 3.52 2.42 -2.94
N GLU A 36 3.90 1.78 -1.84
CA GLU A 36 4.72 2.39 -0.80
C GLU A 36 6.06 2.88 -1.36
N ARG A 37 6.76 2.06 -2.13
CA ARG A 37 8.02 2.47 -2.77
C ARG A 37 7.84 3.60 -3.77
N LYS A 38 6.74 3.61 -4.52
CA LYS A 38 6.44 4.69 -5.47
C LYS A 38 6.14 5.99 -4.74
N THR A 39 5.34 5.95 -3.68
CA THR A 39 5.01 7.10 -2.84
C THR A 39 6.25 7.65 -2.14
N ARG A 40 7.13 6.81 -1.57
CA ARG A 40 8.40 7.27 -0.97
C ARG A 40 9.38 7.89 -1.96
N LYS A 41 9.31 7.54 -3.24
CA LYS A 41 10.12 8.18 -4.30
C LYS A 41 9.54 9.50 -4.77
N GLN A 42 8.22 9.60 -4.84
CA GLN A 42 7.54 10.81 -5.32
C GLN A 42 7.47 11.88 -4.24
N PHE A 43 7.20 11.48 -3.00
CA PHE A 43 7.26 12.32 -1.81
C PHE A 43 8.52 11.95 -1.06
N LYS A 44 9.65 12.55 -1.47
CA LYS A 44 10.78 12.65 -0.56
C LYS A 44 10.25 13.37 0.68
N ASN A 45 10.47 12.79 1.85
CA ASN A 45 10.25 13.46 3.12
C ASN A 45 11.14 14.69 3.10
N HIS A 46 10.61 15.83 2.65
CA HIS A 46 11.33 17.10 2.68
C HIS A 46 11.51 17.42 4.16
N GLU A 47 12.74 17.68 4.59
CA GLU A 47 12.94 18.21 5.94
C GLU A 47 12.14 19.51 6.01
N LYS A 48 11.27 19.65 7.03
CA LYS A 48 10.50 20.87 7.23
C LYS A 48 11.45 22.07 7.11
N THR A 49 11.27 22.84 6.05
CA THR A 49 12.03 24.06 5.81
C THR A 49 11.29 25.20 6.51
N GLU A 50 12.02 26.25 6.89
CA GLU A 50 11.50 27.42 7.63
C GLU A 50 10.30 28.10 6.92
N ASP A 51 10.12 27.88 5.62
CA ASP A 51 8.99 28.36 4.80
C ASP A 51 7.77 27.41 4.73
N ASP A 52 7.80 26.26 5.42
CA ASP A 52 6.73 25.25 5.35
C ASP A 52 5.56 25.66 6.28
N TRP A 53 4.41 25.98 5.69
CA TRP A 53 3.24 26.54 6.40
C TRP A 53 2.86 25.71 7.63
N SER A 54 3.00 26.35 8.80
CA SER A 54 2.90 25.76 10.11
C SER A 54 1.71 26.41 10.84
N LEU A 55 0.69 25.61 11.16
CA LEU A 55 -0.55 26.07 11.83
C LEU A 55 -0.32 26.72 13.21
N PHE A 56 0.92 26.65 13.73
CA PHE A 56 1.32 27.18 15.03
C PHE A 56 2.46 28.22 14.96
N ASP A 57 2.99 28.58 13.78
CA ASP A 57 4.05 29.61 13.64
C ASP A 57 3.52 31.01 13.29
N ASP A 58 2.24 31.15 12.94
CA ASP A 58 1.64 32.46 12.58
C ASP A 58 1.28 33.33 13.82
N ASP A 59 1.74 32.92 15.02
CA ASP A 59 1.46 33.59 16.31
C ASP A 59 2.75 34.13 17.02
N GLU A 60 3.90 34.24 16.32
CA GLU A 60 5.15 34.79 16.89
C GLU A 60 5.70 36.06 16.18
N GLU A 61 4.88 36.84 15.48
CA GLU A 61 5.25 38.20 15.00
C GLU A 61 4.38 39.31 15.61
N ASP A 62 4.50 39.56 16.92
CA ASP A 62 4.07 40.83 17.52
C ASP A 62 4.79 41.11 18.87
N GLU A 63 6.09 41.42 18.82
CA GLU A 63 6.77 42.15 19.91
C GLU A 63 7.91 43.02 19.37
N LYS A 64 7.58 44.25 18.96
CA LYS A 64 8.50 45.40 18.89
C LYS A 64 7.82 46.70 19.31
#